data_AF-A0A1V6K987-F1
#
_entry.id   AF-A0A1V6K987-F1
#
_cell.length_a   1.000
_cell.length_b   1.000
_cell.length_c   1.000
_cell.angle_alpha   90.00
_cell.angle_beta   90.00
_cell.angle_gamma   90.00
#
_symmetry.space_group_name_H-M   'P 1'
#
loop_
_entity.id
_entity.type
_entity.pdbx_description
1 polymer ?
#
loop_
_entity_poly.entity_id
_entity_poly.type
_entity_poly.pdbx_seq_one_letter_code
_entity_poly.pdbx_strand_id
1 'polypeptide(L)' 'MNFGRPFRLTSVEAMAATLSILGEEEQARTILAPFGWGLRFLEVNAEPLEDYAQAKDSAEVVAIQALYM' A
#
# COMPACT_ATOMS: atom_id res chain seq x y z
N MET A 1 -15.93 -1.15 6.31
CA MET A 1 -15.18 -2.29 5.75
C MET A 1 -15.08 -2.05 4.24
N ASN A 2 -13.88 -1.76 3.72
CA ASN A 2 -13.65 -1.37 2.31
C ASN A 2 -12.98 -2.48 1.47
N PHE A 3 -12.97 -3.72 1.97
CA PHE A 3 -12.35 -4.86 1.28
C PHE A 3 -12.78 -4.97 -0.17
N GLY A 4 -11.80 -4.93 -1.08
CA GLY A 4 -12.01 -5.15 -2.52
C GLY A 4 -12.61 -3.96 -3.28
N ARG A 5 -12.66 -2.76 -2.72
CA ARG A 5 -12.97 -1.54 -3.49
C ARG A 5 -11.67 -0.83 -3.88
N PRO A 6 -11.27 -0.84 -5.16
CA PRO A 6 -10.11 -0.10 -5.63
C PRO A 6 -10.17 1.36 -5.17
N PHE A 7 -9.02 1.93 -4.85
CA PHE A 7 -8.84 3.34 -4.48
C PHE A 7 -9.60 3.82 -3.23
N ARG A 8 -10.14 2.92 -2.40
CA ARG A 8 -10.75 3.28 -1.10
C ARG A 8 -10.06 2.61 0.07
N LEU A 9 -9.02 3.25 0.56
CA LEU A 9 -8.29 2.83 1.75
C LEU A 9 -8.96 3.38 3.01
N THR A 10 -8.91 2.59 4.08
CA THR A 10 -9.04 3.09 5.45
C THR A 10 -7.80 3.89 5.84
N SER A 11 -7.87 4.67 6.93
CA SER A 11 -6.72 5.44 7.41
C SER A 11 -5.52 4.57 7.76
N VAL A 12 -5.74 3.36 8.30
CA VAL A 12 -4.64 2.43 8.61
C VAL A 12 -4.01 1.83 7.36
N GLU A 13 -4.81 1.50 6.33
CA GLU A 13 -4.29 1.01 5.04
C GLU A 13 -3.49 2.10 4.32
N ALA A 14 -3.97 3.34 4.33
CA ALA A 14 -3.24 4.46 3.73
C ALA A 14 -1.89 4.70 4.44
N MET A 15 -1.87 4.65 5.77
CA MET A 15 -0.63 4.76 6.55
C MET A 15 0.32 3.58 6.28
N ALA A 16 -0.20 2.35 6.22
CA ALA A 16 0.61 1.17 5.96
C ALA A 16 1.18 1.15 4.54
N ALA A 17 0.41 1.58 3.54
CA ALA A 17 0.89 1.77 2.18
C ALA A 17 2.02 2.81 2.14
N THR A 18 1.86 3.92 2.87
CA THR A 18 2.90 4.96 2.96
C THR A 18 4.19 4.41 3.57
N LEU A 19 4.09 3.66 4.66
CA LEU A 19 5.24 3.03 5.31
C LEU A 19 5.93 2.03 4.39
N SER A 20 5.16 1.18 3.69
CA SER A 20 5.72 0.20 2.74
C SER A 20 6.44 0.90 1.58
N ILE A 21 5.84 1.94 0.99
CA ILE A 21 6.47 2.75 -0.09
C ILE A 21 7.77 3.42 0.38
N LEU A 22 7.84 3.81 1.65
CA LEU A 22 9.05 4.40 2.26
C LEU A 22 10.08 3.35 2.72
N GLY A 23 9.81 2.05 2.54
CA GLY A 23 10.70 0.96 2.97
C GLY A 23 10.58 0.56 4.45
N GLU A 24 9.61 1.11 5.19
CA GLU A 24 9.36 0.88 6.61
C GLU A 24 8.44 -0.35 6.84
N GLU A 25 8.83 -1.50 6.28
CA GLU A 25 8.02 -2.72 6.22
C GLU A 25 7.59 -3.27 7.60
N GLU A 26 8.47 -3.23 8.59
CA GLU A 26 8.15 -3.68 9.96
C GLU A 26 7.09 -2.78 10.61
N GLN A 27 7.16 -1.47 10.37
CA GLN A 27 6.19 -0.52 10.89
C GLN A 27 4.82 -0.72 10.22
N ALA A 28 4.80 -0.91 8.91
CA ALA A 28 3.58 -1.22 8.15
C ALA A 28 2.88 -2.48 8.71
N ARG A 29 3.64 -3.56 8.94
CA ARG A 29 3.15 -4.80 9.54
C ARG A 29 2.63 -4.59 10.97
N THR A 30 3.35 -3.81 11.77
CA THR A 30 3.01 -3.54 13.17
C THR A 30 1.66 -2.82 13.30
N ILE A 31 1.42 -1.79 12.48
CA ILE A 31 0.16 -1.03 12.55
C ILE A 31 -1.04 -1.81 11.99
N LEU A 32 -0.80 -2.80 11.14
CA LEU A 32 -1.82 -3.68 10.57
C LEU A 32 -2.10 -4.92 11.43
N ALA A 33 -1.19 -5.32 12.30
CA ALA A 33 -1.30 -6.53 13.13
C ALA A 33 -2.59 -6.62 13.98
N PRO A 34 -3.15 -5.53 14.54
CA PRO A 34 -4.42 -5.59 15.29
C PRO A 34 -5.63 -5.95 14.43
N PHE A 35 -5.52 -5.83 13.10
CA PHE A 35 -6.60 -6.10 12.17
C PHE A 35 -6.42 -7.52 11.62
N GLY A 36 -7.37 -8.42 11.85
CA GLY A 36 -7.28 -9.81 11.39
C GLY A 36 -7.13 -9.98 9.87
N TRP A 37 -7.38 -8.90 9.11
CA TRP A 37 -7.20 -8.82 7.67
C TRP A 37 -6.01 -7.94 7.26
N GLY A 38 -5.35 -7.26 8.20
CA GLY A 38 -4.37 -6.22 7.96
C GLY A 38 -3.18 -6.71 7.14
N LEU A 39 -2.59 -7.84 7.50
CA LEU A 39 -1.45 -8.37 6.73
C LEU A 39 -1.84 -8.79 5.31
N ARG A 40 -3.09 -9.22 5.10
CA ARG A 40 -3.63 -9.54 3.77
C ARG A 40 -3.62 -8.32 2.85
N PHE A 41 -3.76 -7.10 3.39
CA PHE A 41 -3.66 -5.86 2.61
C PHE A 41 -2.28 -5.72 1.95
N LEU A 42 -1.20 -5.98 2.68
CA LEU A 42 0.15 -5.93 2.12
C LEU A 42 0.36 -7.02 1.07
N GLU A 43 -0.11 -8.24 1.34
CA GLU A 43 0.00 -9.36 0.40
C GLU A 43 -0.67 -9.09 -0.94
N VAL A 44 -1.90 -8.56 -0.94
CA VAL A 44 -2.66 -8.34 -2.18
C VAL A 44 -2.24 -7.07 -2.94
N ASN A 45 -1.44 -6.19 -2.32
CA ASN A 45 -0.93 -4.97 -2.94
C ASN A 45 0.60 -4.97 -3.07
N ALA A 46 1.27 -6.12 -2.89
CA ALA A 46 2.73 -6.19 -2.82
C ALA A 46 3.40 -5.61 -4.07
N GLU A 47 2.94 -6.03 -5.26
CA GLU A 47 3.51 -5.58 -6.54
C GLU A 47 3.31 -4.06 -6.77
N PRO A 48 2.10 -3.47 -6.63
CA PRO A 48 1.95 -2.01 -6.69
C PRO A 48 2.79 -1.25 -5.67
N LEU A 49 2.87 -1.74 -4.41
CA LEU A 49 3.62 -1.06 -3.35
C LEU A 49 5.13 -1.08 -3.64
N GLU A 50 5.65 -2.19 -4.16
CA GLU A 50 7.04 -2.31 -4.59
C GLU A 50 7.35 -1.36 -5.76
N ASP A 51 6.48 -1.29 -6.77
CA ASP A 51 6.65 -0.36 -7.88
C ASP A 51 6.66 1.09 -7.41
N TYR A 52 5.70 1.47 -6.54
CA TYR A 52 5.65 2.82 -5.99
C TYR A 52 6.89 3.17 -5.15
N ALA A 53 7.49 2.21 -4.46
CA ALA A 53 8.73 2.42 -3.70
C ALA A 53 9.94 2.74 -4.60
N GLN A 54 9.90 2.33 -5.88
CA GLN A 54 10.95 2.62 -6.87
C GLN A 54 10.73 3.95 -7.61
N ALA A 55 9.58 4.60 -7.45
CA ALA A 55 9.26 5.85 -8.12
C ALA A 55 10.16 7.00 -7.61
N LYS A 56 10.77 7.73 -8.53
CA LYS A 56 11.67 8.85 -8.22
C LYS A 56 10.95 10.16 -7.97
N ASP A 57 9.77 10.30 -8.57
CA ASP A 57 8.97 11.51 -8.48
C ASP A 57 7.47 11.20 -8.65
N SER A 58 6.66 12.25 -8.49
CA SER A 58 5.21 12.15 -8.61
C SER A 58 4.72 11.80 -10.01
N ALA A 59 5.51 12.07 -11.06
CA ALA A 59 5.13 11.72 -12.43
C ALA A 59 5.25 10.20 -12.64
N GLU A 60 6.32 9.58 -12.13
CA GLU A 60 6.48 8.12 -12.14
C GLU A 60 5.39 7.42 -11.33
N VAL A 61 5.00 7.96 -10.17
CA VAL A 61 3.86 7.42 -9.38
C VAL A 61 2.57 7.37 -10.21
N VAL A 62 2.25 8.44 -10.94
CA VAL A 62 1.05 8.48 -11.78
C VAL A 62 1.15 7.49 -12.95
N ALA A 63 2.34 7.31 -13.52
CA ALA A 63 2.57 6.33 -14.60
C ALA A 63 2.41 4.89 -14.11
N ILE A 64 2.95 4.55 -12.94
CA ILE A 64 2.78 3.24 -12.28
C ILE A 64 1.29 3.00 -12.00
N GLN A 65 0.59 3.99 -11.45
CA GLN A 65 -0.84 3.86 -11.13
C GLN A 65 -1.67 3.46 -12.35
N ALA A 66 -1.34 3.96 -13.55
CA ALA A 66 -2.04 3.62 -14.78
C ALA A 66 -1.92 2.14 -15.19
N LEU A 67 -0.91 1.41 -14.69
CA LEU A 67 -0.72 -0.02 -14.93
C LEU A 67 -1.71 -0.88 -14.12
N TYR A 68 -2.27 -0.34 -13.04
CA TYR A 68 -3.14 -1.03 -12.09
C TYR A 68 -4.61 -0.55 -12.12
N MET A 69 -4.99 0.23 -13.14
CA MET A 69 -6.34 0.75 -13.36
C MET A 69 -7.28 -0.23 -14.07
#